data_AF-A0A3Q9KA76-F1
#
_entry.id   AF-A0A3Q9KA76-F1
#
_cell.length_a   1.000
_cell.length_b   1.000
_cell.length_c   1.000
_cell.angle_alpha   90.00
_cell.angle_beta   90.00
_cell.angle_gamma   90.00
#
_symmetry.space_group_name_H-M   'P 1'
#
loop_
_entity.id
_entity.type
_entity.pdbx_description
1 polymer ?
#
loop_
_entity_poly.entity_id
_entity_poly.type
_entity_poly.pdbx_seq_one_letter_code
_entity_poly.pdbx_strand_id
1 'polypeptide(L)'
;MTAKDLADHLAAESPDSEVEVITLAAGEAAVRLAPEVRRLPGEITDSGRPETLTLGKISVFFPVPDHGEIGLFELSTPCLDDWNLYSELFFNIVNTIEVTGRQTDTPAGEHSSVDGPMALPQSPPPLPDPDPAVAQALFWYSSRLMDAAALRGQVHGGQQVESITCETCWAKGLRSACSARHGWSIGSVMSGDLMHALPRAVAAFASRGWQTETESAGNRARVRAGDEAPEQSAGYAFSASVDGEAGTFTAEVTAPCSRAAAAADSLFG
;
A
#
# COMPACT_ATOMS: atom_id res chain seq x y z
N MET A 1 31.97 14.19 3.06
CA MET A 1 31.38 13.10 3.88
C MET A 1 30.53 12.28 2.95
N THR A 2 30.78 10.98 2.85
CA THR A 2 30.05 10.08 1.93
C THR A 2 28.81 9.50 2.61
N ALA A 3 27.87 8.95 1.83
CA ALA A 3 26.73 8.21 2.37
C ALA A 3 27.16 7.01 3.21
N LYS A 4 28.26 6.36 2.82
CA LYS A 4 28.87 5.28 3.60
C LYS A 4 29.40 5.75 4.95
N ASP A 5 30.12 6.87 4.99
CA ASP A 5 30.60 7.45 6.26
C ASP A 5 29.42 7.80 7.20
N LEU A 6 28.31 8.28 6.64
CA LEU A 6 27.08 8.56 7.38
C LEU A 6 26.44 7.29 7.93
N ALA A 7 26.32 6.24 7.11
CA ALA A 7 25.78 4.95 7.53
C ALA A 7 26.61 4.33 8.67
N ASP A 8 27.93 4.34 8.54
CA ASP A 8 28.85 3.82 9.56
C ASP A 8 28.73 4.61 10.88
N HIS A 9 28.56 5.94 10.80
CA HIS A 9 28.36 6.78 11.99
C HIS A 9 26.99 6.52 12.66
N LEU A 10 25.93 6.45 11.88
CA LEU A 10 24.56 6.19 12.37
C LEU A 10 24.43 4.80 13.02
N ALA A 11 25.08 3.79 12.45
CA ALA A 11 25.12 2.44 13.00
C ALA A 11 25.88 2.39 14.35
N ALA A 12 26.93 3.21 14.49
CA ALA A 12 27.69 3.31 15.74
C ALA A 12 26.91 4.06 16.85
N GLU A 13 26.15 5.09 16.51
CA GLU A 13 25.35 5.86 17.48
C GLU A 13 24.08 5.14 17.94
N SER A 14 23.55 4.21 17.15
CA SER A 14 22.29 3.53 17.45
C SER A 14 22.35 2.06 17.04
N PRO A 15 22.97 1.18 17.86
CA PRO A 15 23.18 -0.23 17.53
C PRO A 15 21.88 -1.02 17.29
N ASP A 16 20.77 -0.54 17.84
CA ASP A 16 19.45 -1.16 17.72
C ASP A 16 18.70 -0.70 16.46
N SER A 17 19.29 0.19 15.65
CA SER A 17 18.73 0.67 14.38
C SER A 17 19.28 -0.12 13.20
N GLU A 18 18.43 -0.37 12.22
CA GLU A 18 18.87 -0.91 10.92
C GLU A 18 19.32 0.26 10.05
N VAL A 19 20.55 0.17 9.53
CA VAL A 19 21.16 1.24 8.74
C VAL A 19 21.66 0.67 7.42
N GLU A 20 21.25 1.31 6.32
CA GLU A 20 21.59 0.87 4.97
C GLU A 20 22.03 2.05 4.10
N VAL A 21 22.80 1.77 3.04
CA VAL A 21 23.11 2.75 2.00
C VAL A 21 22.27 2.43 0.77
N ILE A 22 21.54 3.43 0.28
CA ILE A 22 20.71 3.33 -0.92
C ILE A 22 21.14 4.35 -1.97
N THR A 23 20.71 4.15 -3.21
CA THR A 23 20.93 5.10 -4.31
C THR A 23 19.62 5.82 -4.64
N LEU A 24 19.62 7.15 -4.51
CA LEU A 24 18.52 8.04 -4.89
C LEU A 24 18.86 8.78 -6.19
N ALA A 25 17.88 9.48 -6.78
CA ALA A 25 18.14 10.42 -7.88
C ALA A 25 19.13 11.54 -7.48
N ALA A 26 19.11 11.95 -6.21
CA ALA A 26 20.05 12.90 -5.62
C ALA A 26 21.47 12.36 -5.40
N GLY A 27 21.70 11.05 -5.56
CA GLY A 27 22.97 10.37 -5.24
C GLY A 27 22.82 9.33 -4.14
N GLU A 28 23.95 8.84 -3.60
CA GLU A 28 23.92 7.87 -2.49
C GLU A 28 23.42 8.53 -1.19
N ALA A 29 22.65 7.78 -0.41
CA ALA A 29 22.07 8.20 0.85
C ALA A 29 22.17 7.09 1.91
N ALA A 30 22.31 7.48 3.18
CA ALA A 30 22.20 6.58 4.32
C ALA A 30 20.76 6.60 4.83
N VAL A 31 20.18 5.42 5.04
CA VAL A 31 18.85 5.23 5.61
C VAL A 31 19.01 4.63 6.98
N ARG A 32 18.27 5.15 7.96
CA ARG A 32 18.12 4.56 9.27
C ARG A 32 16.66 4.23 9.54
N LEU A 33 16.40 2.98 9.89
CA LEU A 33 15.13 2.46 10.35
C LEU A 33 15.22 2.23 11.86
N ALA A 34 14.37 2.90 12.63
CA ALA A 34 14.38 2.78 14.08
C ALA A 34 12.97 2.95 14.66
N PRO A 35 12.57 2.16 15.67
CA PRO A 35 11.43 2.50 16.49
C PRO A 35 11.76 3.70 17.39
N GLU A 36 10.87 4.70 17.46
CA GLU A 36 10.99 5.84 18.36
C GLU A 36 9.87 5.76 19.42
N VAL A 37 10.23 5.79 20.70
CA VAL A 37 9.24 5.82 21.79
C VAL A 37 9.05 7.25 22.27
N ARG A 38 7.83 7.77 22.15
CA ARG A 38 7.44 9.12 22.56
C ARG A 38 6.47 9.05 23.72
N ARG A 39 6.69 9.89 24.74
CA ARG A 39 5.72 10.07 25.81
C ARG A 39 4.82 11.27 25.49
N LEU A 40 3.53 11.03 25.35
CA LEU A 40 2.53 12.06 25.15
C LEU A 40 2.03 12.58 26.51
N PRO A 41 1.94 13.90 26.70
CA PRO A 41 1.36 14.48 27.89
C PRO A 41 -0.17 14.29 27.91
N GLY A 42 -0.78 14.19 29.09
CA GLY A 42 -2.18 13.79 29.23
C GLY A 42 -3.19 14.77 28.62
N GLU A 43 -2.78 16.01 28.41
CA GLU A 43 -3.56 17.08 27.80
C GLU A 43 -3.89 16.84 26.33
N ILE A 44 -3.12 15.98 25.63
CA ILE A 44 -3.31 15.67 24.20
C ILE A 44 -3.76 14.22 23.97
N THR A 45 -3.93 13.44 25.03
CA THR A 45 -4.39 12.04 24.98
C THR A 45 -5.88 11.99 25.28
N ASP A 46 -6.61 11.08 24.63
CA ASP A 46 -8.04 10.91 24.86
C ASP A 46 -8.38 10.45 26.29
N SER A 47 -7.44 9.77 26.97
CA SER A 47 -7.61 9.31 28.35
C SER A 47 -7.39 10.40 29.41
N GLY A 48 -6.87 11.57 29.02
CA GLY A 48 -6.46 12.63 29.95
C GLY A 48 -5.22 12.27 30.79
N ARG A 49 -4.50 11.19 30.47
CA ARG A 49 -3.33 10.68 31.23
C ARG A 49 -2.12 10.57 30.32
N PRO A 50 -0.89 10.77 30.83
CA PRO A 50 0.30 10.58 30.01
C PRO A 50 0.39 9.15 29.45
N GLU A 51 0.53 9.05 28.13
CA GLU A 51 0.62 7.78 27.40
C GLU A 51 1.95 7.65 26.68
N THR A 52 2.37 6.41 26.43
CA THR A 52 3.59 6.11 25.67
C THR A 52 3.19 5.57 24.31
N LEU A 53 3.70 6.22 23.27
CA LEU A 53 3.43 5.91 21.87
C LEU A 53 4.70 5.41 21.21
N THR A 54 4.63 4.25 20.56
CA THR A 54 5.70 3.75 19.70
C THR A 54 5.46 4.23 18.27
N LEU A 55 6.46 4.87 17.69
CA LEU A 55 6.47 5.34 16.31
C LEU A 55 7.42 4.47 15.50
N GLY A 56 7.01 4.09 14.30
CA GLY A 56 7.94 3.64 13.27
C GLY A 56 8.61 4.86 12.66
N LYS A 57 9.94 4.85 12.52
CA LYS A 57 10.69 5.98 11.95
C LYS A 57 11.67 5.56 10.88
N ILE A 58 11.64 6.28 9.76
CA ILE A 58 12.63 6.22 8.68
C ILE A 58 13.30 7.59 8.62
N SER A 59 14.63 7.60 8.71
CA SER A 59 15.44 8.80 8.49
C SER A 59 16.35 8.57 7.28
N VAL A 60 16.24 9.40 6.25
CA VAL A 60 17.11 9.35 5.06
C VAL A 60 18.03 10.57 5.06
N PHE A 61 19.33 10.31 5.08
CA PHE A 61 20.40 11.28 5.09
C PHE A 61 21.14 11.22 3.77
N PHE A 62 21.15 12.30 2.99
CA PHE A 62 21.93 12.36 1.75
C PHE A 62 22.90 13.55 1.79
N PRO A 63 24.17 13.35 1.45
CA PRO A 63 25.12 14.45 1.32
C PRO A 63 24.71 15.37 0.17
N VAL A 64 24.61 16.68 0.43
CA VAL A 64 24.42 17.67 -0.63
C VAL A 64 25.79 17.94 -1.27
N PRO A 65 25.96 17.70 -2.59
CA PRO A 65 27.22 17.99 -3.29
C PRO A 65 27.66 19.44 -3.09
N ASP A 66 28.98 19.68 -3.01
CA ASP A 66 29.63 20.99 -3.00
C ASP A 66 29.30 21.95 -1.83
N HIS A 67 28.34 21.60 -0.97
CA HIS A 67 27.90 22.43 0.15
C HIS A 67 28.33 21.90 1.53
N GLY A 68 28.76 20.64 1.61
CA GLY A 68 29.16 20.02 2.89
C GLY A 68 28.00 19.84 3.89
N GLU A 69 26.77 20.10 3.43
CA GLU A 69 25.53 19.96 4.17
C GLU A 69 24.95 18.56 3.98
N ILE A 70 24.07 18.15 4.89
CA ILE A 70 23.36 16.88 4.83
C ILE A 70 21.87 17.19 4.77
N GLY A 71 21.21 16.72 3.73
CA GLY A 71 19.75 16.74 3.66
C GLY A 71 19.17 15.61 4.50
N LEU A 72 18.12 15.90 5.26
CA LEU A 72 17.41 14.94 6.10
C LEU A 72 15.92 14.92 5.71
N PHE A 73 15.44 13.76 5.30
CA PHE A 73 14.02 13.46 5.20
C PHE A 73 13.65 12.44 6.27
N GLU A 74 12.58 12.71 7.00
CA GLU A 74 12.08 11.78 8.00
C GLU A 74 10.59 11.49 7.79
N LEU A 75 10.25 10.22 7.90
CA LEU A 75 8.88 9.76 8.13
C LEU A 75 8.80 9.17 9.53
N SER A 76 7.81 9.60 10.30
CA SER A 76 7.42 8.94 11.55
C SER A 76 5.91 8.71 11.56
N THR A 77 5.49 7.54 12.03
CA THR A 77 4.06 7.20 12.09
C THR A 77 3.76 6.33 13.31
N PRO A 78 2.65 6.58 14.03
CA PRO A 78 2.15 5.67 15.06
C PRO A 78 1.39 4.47 14.48
N CYS A 79 1.01 4.53 13.21
CA CYS A 79 0.24 3.49 12.53
C CYS A 79 1.18 2.39 12.03
N LEU A 80 1.63 1.53 12.95
CA LEU A 80 2.57 0.44 12.64
C LEU A 80 1.96 -0.64 11.74
N ASP A 81 0.63 -0.81 11.76
CA ASP A 81 -0.06 -1.80 10.92
C ASP A 81 0.06 -1.50 9.42
N ASP A 82 0.15 -0.21 9.07
CA ASP A 82 0.31 0.27 7.69
C ASP A 82 1.77 0.67 7.38
N TRP A 83 2.73 0.22 8.20
CA TRP A 83 4.15 0.57 8.06
C TRP A 83 4.71 0.30 6.66
N ASN A 84 4.34 -0.84 6.05
CA ASN A 84 4.80 -1.20 4.71
C ASN A 84 4.30 -0.21 3.65
N LEU A 85 3.05 0.27 3.76
CA LEU A 85 2.48 1.25 2.85
C LEU A 85 3.19 2.61 3.01
N TYR A 86 3.35 3.08 4.25
CA TYR A 86 3.99 4.38 4.51
C TYR A 86 5.46 4.40 4.14
N SER A 87 6.19 3.32 4.40
CA SER A 87 7.59 3.20 4.02
C SER A 87 7.76 3.21 2.49
N GLU A 88 6.94 2.45 1.76
CA GLU A 88 6.97 2.42 0.30
C GLU A 88 6.65 3.81 -0.30
N LEU A 89 5.59 4.48 0.15
CA LEU A 89 5.24 5.83 -0.30
C LEU A 89 6.36 6.84 -0.02
N PHE A 90 6.97 6.76 1.15
CA PHE A 90 8.08 7.64 1.52
C PHE A 90 9.31 7.43 0.65
N PHE A 91 9.71 6.18 0.40
CA PHE A 91 10.82 5.90 -0.52
C PHE A 91 10.50 6.36 -1.95
N ASN A 92 9.26 6.23 -2.41
CA ASN A 92 8.85 6.77 -3.70
C ASN A 92 9.04 8.28 -3.78
N ILE A 93 8.67 9.03 -2.72
CA ILE A 93 8.87 10.49 -2.67
C ILE A 93 10.36 10.82 -2.65
N VAL A 94 11.13 10.20 -1.77
CA VAL A 94 12.56 10.51 -1.58
C VAL A 94 13.38 10.16 -2.84
N ASN A 95 12.96 9.15 -3.60
CA ASN A 95 13.57 8.81 -4.89
C ASN A 95 13.37 9.85 -5.99
N THR A 96 12.38 10.75 -5.88
CA THR A 96 12.18 11.85 -6.85
C THR A 96 13.02 13.09 -6.58
N ILE A 97 13.78 13.11 -5.48
CA ILE A 97 14.54 14.29 -5.07
C ILE A 97 15.78 14.41 -5.96
N GLU A 98 15.91 15.57 -6.61
CA GLU A 98 17.09 15.95 -7.38
C GLU A 98 17.77 17.16 -6.73
N VAL A 99 19.10 17.16 -6.69
CA VAL A 99 19.86 18.34 -6.26
C VAL A 99 20.16 19.19 -7.48
N THR A 100 19.41 20.28 -7.65
CA THR A 100 19.69 21.28 -8.69
C THR A 100 20.97 22.05 -8.37
N GLY A 101 22.01 21.87 -9.19
CA GLY A 101 23.32 22.52 -9.01
C GLY A 101 24.45 21.97 -9.88
N ARG A 102 24.28 20.79 -10.48
CA ARG A 102 25.30 20.19 -11.36
C ARG A 102 25.24 20.79 -12.78
N GLN A 103 26.08 21.79 -13.05
CA GLN A 103 26.55 22.03 -14.42
C GLN A 103 27.47 20.86 -14.80
N THR A 104 26.95 19.87 -15.51
CA THR A 104 27.78 18.96 -16.28
C THR A 104 28.28 19.69 -17.52
N ASP A 105 29.57 20.03 -17.55
CA ASP A 105 30.30 20.42 -18.76
C ASP A 105 30.10 19.36 -19.86
N THR A 106 29.27 19.69 -20.85
CA THR A 106 29.24 19.01 -22.14
C THR A 106 29.39 20.11 -23.20
N PRO A 107 30.39 20.05 -24.09
CA PRO A 107 30.67 21.17 -24.99
C PRO A 107 29.53 21.35 -26.00
N ALA A 108 29.17 22.61 -26.21
CA ALA A 108 28.19 23.05 -27.20
C ALA A 108 28.58 22.55 -28.60
N GLY A 109 27.74 21.68 -29.16
CA GLY A 109 27.66 21.41 -30.59
C GLY A 109 26.27 21.79 -31.06
N GLU A 110 26.17 22.97 -31.69
CA GLU A 110 24.96 23.44 -32.36
C GLU A 110 24.55 22.46 -33.47
N HIS A 111 23.44 21.77 -33.27
CA HIS A 111 22.58 21.37 -34.37
C HIS A 111 21.13 21.75 -34.05
N SER A 112 20.53 22.41 -35.03
CA SER A 112 19.24 23.08 -34.99
C SER A 112 18.07 22.16 -34.66
N SER A 113 17.04 22.79 -34.11
CA SER A 113 15.70 22.31 -33.77
C SER A 113 15.05 21.44 -34.86
N VAL A 114 14.65 20.19 -34.53
CA VAL A 114 13.38 19.53 -34.91
C VAL A 114 13.11 18.37 -33.90
N ASP A 115 11.94 18.42 -33.27
CA ASP A 115 11.18 17.39 -32.51
C ASP A 115 11.84 16.13 -31.93
N GLY A 116 11.75 16.00 -30.60
CA GLY A 116 11.76 14.73 -29.87
C GLY A 116 12.09 14.90 -28.37
N PRO A 117 11.19 14.57 -27.42
CA PRO A 117 11.52 14.65 -26.00
C PRO A 117 12.48 13.53 -25.59
N MET A 118 13.59 13.92 -24.97
CA MET A 118 14.62 13.03 -24.42
C MET A 118 14.11 12.37 -23.14
N ALA A 119 14.08 11.03 -23.11
CA ALA A 119 13.40 10.22 -22.12
C ALA A 119 14.13 10.16 -20.77
N LEU A 120 13.37 10.42 -19.70
CA LEU A 120 13.64 10.09 -18.31
C LEU A 120 14.03 8.59 -18.18
N PRO A 121 14.86 8.18 -17.20
CA PRO A 121 14.80 6.81 -16.71
C PRO A 121 13.38 6.57 -16.19
N GLN A 122 12.60 5.83 -16.97
CA GLN A 122 11.20 5.59 -16.66
C GLN A 122 11.13 4.88 -15.31
N SER A 123 10.39 5.46 -14.35
CA SER A 123 9.76 4.66 -13.30
C SER A 123 9.21 3.39 -13.94
N PRO A 124 9.25 2.21 -13.27
CA PRO A 124 8.41 1.11 -13.72
C PRO A 124 7.03 1.71 -13.99
N PRO A 125 6.49 1.53 -15.21
CA PRO A 125 5.33 2.29 -15.64
C PRO A 125 4.28 2.20 -14.54
N PRO A 126 3.67 3.33 -14.11
CA PRO A 126 2.57 3.27 -13.17
C PRO A 126 1.65 2.16 -13.67
N LEU A 127 1.37 1.20 -12.78
CA LEU A 127 0.53 0.07 -13.14
C LEU A 127 -0.70 0.67 -13.81
N PRO A 128 -1.04 0.24 -15.05
CA PRO A 128 -2.08 0.91 -15.81
C PRO A 128 -3.32 1.01 -14.96
N ASP A 129 -3.98 2.18 -15.01
CA ASP A 129 -5.23 2.37 -14.31
C ASP A 129 -6.16 1.20 -14.66
N PRO A 130 -6.85 0.63 -13.65
CA PRO A 130 -7.73 -0.49 -13.90
C PRO A 130 -8.77 -0.09 -14.94
N ASP A 131 -9.09 -1.01 -15.84
CA ASP A 131 -10.13 -0.81 -16.85
C ASP A 131 -11.38 -0.23 -16.17
N PRO A 132 -11.98 0.87 -16.70
CA PRO A 132 -13.13 1.52 -16.09
C PRO A 132 -14.31 0.55 -15.85
N ALA A 133 -14.48 -0.49 -16.69
CA ALA A 133 -15.48 -1.53 -16.48
C ALA A 133 -15.16 -2.40 -15.25
N VAL A 134 -13.88 -2.74 -15.05
CA VAL A 134 -13.41 -3.47 -13.86
C VAL A 134 -13.56 -2.61 -12.61
N ALA A 135 -13.18 -1.33 -12.68
CA ALA A 135 -13.36 -0.39 -11.57
C ALA A 135 -14.85 -0.24 -11.19
N GLN A 136 -15.73 -0.07 -12.18
CA GLN A 136 -17.18 0.00 -11.95
C GLN A 136 -17.73 -1.28 -11.29
N ALA A 137 -17.30 -2.45 -11.74
CA ALA A 137 -17.68 -3.72 -11.13
C ALA A 137 -17.17 -3.83 -9.68
N LEU A 138 -15.93 -3.43 -9.41
CA LEU A 138 -15.37 -3.42 -8.06
C LEU A 138 -16.15 -2.50 -7.11
N PHE A 139 -16.52 -1.30 -7.56
CA PHE A 139 -17.38 -0.40 -6.80
C PHE A 139 -18.77 -1.02 -6.55
N TRP A 140 -19.36 -1.65 -7.58
CA TRP A 140 -20.66 -2.31 -7.45
C TRP A 140 -20.63 -3.43 -6.39
N TYR A 141 -19.63 -4.31 -6.44
CA TYR A 141 -19.49 -5.38 -5.45
C TYR A 141 -19.16 -4.85 -4.06
N SER A 142 -18.34 -3.80 -3.96
CA SER A 142 -18.01 -3.15 -2.69
C SER A 142 -19.24 -2.54 -2.03
N SER A 143 -20.10 -1.87 -2.81
CA SER A 143 -21.38 -1.36 -2.33
C SER A 143 -22.28 -2.49 -1.82
N ARG A 144 -22.33 -3.65 -2.50
CA ARG A 144 -23.09 -4.82 -2.02
C ARG A 144 -22.54 -5.41 -0.73
N LEU A 145 -21.21 -5.46 -0.59
CA LEU A 145 -20.58 -5.93 0.64
C LEU A 145 -20.84 -4.97 1.81
N MET A 146 -20.80 -3.66 1.55
CA MET A 146 -21.13 -2.63 2.53
C MET A 146 -22.60 -2.72 2.96
N ASP A 147 -23.53 -2.84 2.01
CA ASP A 147 -24.96 -3.06 2.28
C ASP A 147 -25.19 -4.31 3.13
N ALA A 148 -24.49 -5.41 2.81
CA ALA A 148 -24.62 -6.68 3.52
C ALA A 148 -24.04 -6.64 4.94
N ALA A 149 -22.93 -5.92 5.14
CA ALA A 149 -22.36 -5.69 6.46
C ALA A 149 -23.32 -4.89 7.35
N ALA A 150 -24.12 -3.99 6.76
CA ALA A 150 -25.17 -3.20 7.42
C ALA A 150 -24.66 -2.46 8.67
N LEU A 151 -23.45 -1.90 8.58
CA LEU A 151 -22.80 -1.17 9.66
C LEU A 151 -23.08 0.33 9.57
N ARG A 152 -23.12 0.99 10.73
CA ARG A 152 -23.10 2.45 10.84
C ARG A 152 -21.78 2.85 11.47
N GLY A 153 -21.04 3.74 10.81
CA GLY A 153 -19.74 4.19 11.27
C GLY A 153 -19.11 5.17 10.27
N GLN A 154 -17.86 5.55 10.54
CA GLN A 154 -17.09 6.39 9.63
C GLN A 154 -16.39 5.51 8.60
N VAL A 155 -16.64 5.78 7.32
CA VAL A 155 -15.98 5.06 6.22
C VAL A 155 -14.63 5.71 5.96
N HIS A 156 -13.57 4.89 5.91
CA HIS A 156 -12.23 5.27 5.53
C HIS A 156 -11.78 4.49 4.29
N GLY A 157 -10.94 5.10 3.45
CA GLY A 157 -10.54 4.53 2.17
C GLY A 157 -11.68 4.48 1.15
N GLY A 158 -11.62 3.54 0.21
CA GLY A 158 -12.70 3.29 -0.77
C GLY A 158 -12.90 4.35 -1.86
N GLN A 159 -11.93 5.26 -2.04
CA GLN A 159 -12.01 6.32 -3.05
C GLN A 159 -11.37 5.92 -4.38
N GLN A 160 -10.47 4.93 -4.35
CA GLN A 160 -9.65 4.54 -5.48
C GLN A 160 -9.57 3.02 -5.58
N VAL A 161 -9.41 2.56 -6.82
CA VAL A 161 -9.13 1.17 -7.14
C VAL A 161 -7.65 1.06 -7.46
N GLU A 162 -6.98 0.13 -6.81
CA GLU A 162 -5.55 -0.10 -6.96
C GLU A 162 -5.30 -1.24 -7.95
N SER A 163 -4.39 -1.03 -8.90
CA SER A 163 -3.87 -2.12 -9.72
C SER A 163 -2.86 -2.94 -8.92
N ILE A 164 -3.06 -4.27 -8.84
CA ILE A 164 -2.25 -5.16 -8.02
C ILE A 164 -1.73 -6.38 -8.79
N THR A 165 -0.68 -7.00 -8.26
CA THR A 165 -0.28 -8.35 -8.64
C THR A 165 -0.90 -9.35 -7.67
N CYS A 166 -1.73 -10.28 -8.16
CA CYS A 166 -2.39 -11.26 -7.32
C CYS A 166 -1.39 -12.27 -6.72
N GLU A 167 -1.74 -12.89 -5.58
CA GLU A 167 -0.92 -13.88 -4.87
C GLU A 167 -0.36 -14.97 -5.82
N THR A 168 -1.18 -15.49 -6.73
CA THR A 168 -0.77 -16.53 -7.69
C THR A 168 0.29 -16.04 -8.69
N CYS A 169 0.16 -14.81 -9.19
CA CYS A 169 1.17 -14.23 -10.10
C CYS A 169 2.45 -13.89 -9.34
N TRP A 170 2.32 -13.40 -8.12
CA TRP A 170 3.46 -13.09 -7.27
C TRP A 170 4.31 -14.32 -6.96
N ALA A 171 3.65 -15.44 -6.62
CA ALA A 171 4.29 -16.73 -6.37
C ALA A 171 5.01 -17.29 -7.61
N LYS A 172 4.57 -16.92 -8.83
CA LYS A 172 5.23 -17.25 -10.10
C LYS A 172 6.38 -16.29 -10.47
N GLY A 173 6.75 -15.37 -9.58
CA GLY A 173 7.81 -14.39 -9.81
C GLY A 173 7.39 -13.20 -10.68
N LEU A 174 6.10 -13.09 -11.04
CA LEU A 174 5.61 -11.95 -11.81
C LEU A 174 5.43 -10.74 -10.89
N ARG A 175 5.71 -9.54 -11.40
CA ARG A 175 5.70 -8.28 -10.63
C ARG A 175 4.80 -7.19 -11.22
N SER A 176 4.36 -7.35 -12.47
CA SER A 176 3.43 -6.44 -13.13
C SER A 176 1.99 -6.76 -12.76
N ALA A 177 1.15 -5.72 -12.71
CA ALA A 177 -0.27 -5.81 -12.40
C ALA A 177 -0.97 -6.86 -13.26
N CYS A 178 -1.86 -7.59 -12.62
CA CYS A 178 -2.69 -8.59 -13.27
C CYS A 178 -4.13 -8.60 -12.74
N SER A 179 -4.44 -7.78 -11.73
CA SER A 179 -5.76 -7.65 -11.12
C SER A 179 -5.91 -6.23 -10.56
N ALA A 180 -7.07 -5.93 -10.01
CA ALA A 180 -7.40 -4.67 -9.37
C ALA A 180 -8.10 -4.94 -8.04
N ARG A 181 -7.89 -4.07 -7.06
CA ARG A 181 -8.42 -4.19 -5.70
C ARG A 181 -9.09 -2.89 -5.28
N HIS A 182 -10.21 -3.01 -4.57
CA HIS A 182 -10.87 -1.89 -3.92
C HIS A 182 -11.02 -2.19 -2.42
N GLY A 183 -10.33 -1.42 -1.57
CA GLY A 183 -10.27 -1.60 -0.12
C GLY A 183 -10.87 -0.42 0.64
N TRP A 184 -11.58 -0.73 1.73
CA TRP A 184 -12.17 0.27 2.63
C TRP A 184 -12.34 -0.30 4.03
N SER A 185 -12.51 0.58 5.01
CA SER A 185 -12.84 0.22 6.38
C SER A 185 -13.96 1.09 6.95
N ILE A 186 -14.65 0.58 7.95
CA ILE A 186 -15.66 1.32 8.74
C ILE A 186 -15.19 1.30 10.19
N GLY A 187 -14.82 2.48 10.69
CA GLY A 187 -14.42 2.69 12.07
C GLY A 187 -15.58 3.17 12.95
N SER A 188 -15.30 3.23 14.26
CA SER A 188 -16.24 3.68 15.30
C SER A 188 -17.55 2.88 15.36
N VAL A 189 -17.47 1.57 15.10
CA VAL A 189 -18.62 0.67 15.10
C VAL A 189 -18.81 0.06 16.48
N MET A 190 -20.06 -0.02 16.95
CA MET A 190 -20.37 -0.65 18.23
C MET A 190 -20.04 -2.16 18.18
N SER A 191 -19.41 -2.69 19.23
CA SER A 191 -18.96 -4.09 19.28
C SER A 191 -20.09 -5.10 19.02
N GLY A 192 -21.30 -4.81 19.46
CA GLY A 192 -22.48 -5.65 19.20
C GLY A 192 -22.83 -5.74 17.71
N ASP A 193 -22.70 -4.65 16.95
CA ASP A 193 -22.96 -4.63 15.52
C ASP A 193 -21.83 -5.31 14.74
N LEU A 194 -20.58 -5.14 15.17
CA LEU A 194 -19.40 -5.79 14.57
C LEU A 194 -19.46 -7.31 14.63
N MET A 195 -19.88 -7.88 15.76
CA MET A 195 -19.99 -9.35 15.92
C MET A 195 -20.95 -9.98 14.91
N HIS A 196 -21.92 -9.23 14.41
CA HIS A 196 -22.90 -9.72 13.44
C HIS A 196 -22.59 -9.29 11.99
N ALA A 197 -21.67 -8.35 11.79
CA ALA A 197 -21.34 -7.82 10.47
C ALA A 197 -20.77 -8.90 9.53
N LEU A 198 -19.75 -9.62 9.97
CA LEU A 198 -19.08 -10.63 9.15
C LEU A 198 -20.00 -11.81 8.81
N PRO A 199 -20.74 -12.42 9.76
CA PRO A 199 -21.72 -13.46 9.43
C PRO A 199 -22.81 -12.99 8.46
N ARG A 200 -23.32 -11.75 8.59
CA ARG A 200 -24.32 -11.19 7.67
C ARG A 200 -23.76 -11.05 6.26
N ALA A 201 -22.56 -10.50 6.14
CA ALA A 201 -21.87 -10.35 4.86
C ALA A 201 -21.67 -11.73 4.19
N VAL A 202 -21.10 -12.69 4.91
CA VAL A 202 -20.87 -14.06 4.43
C VAL A 202 -22.18 -14.72 3.97
N ALA A 203 -23.24 -14.65 4.78
CA ALA A 203 -24.54 -15.23 4.43
C ALA A 203 -25.16 -14.61 3.17
N ALA A 204 -25.03 -13.30 2.98
CA ALA A 204 -25.57 -12.59 1.81
C ALA A 204 -24.95 -13.07 0.49
N PHE A 205 -23.66 -13.42 0.49
CA PHE A 205 -22.98 -13.96 -0.70
C PHE A 205 -23.13 -15.47 -0.82
N ALA A 206 -23.07 -16.22 0.28
CA ALA A 206 -23.30 -17.67 0.28
C ALA A 206 -24.67 -18.03 -0.30
N SER A 207 -25.72 -17.27 0.04
CA SER A 207 -27.07 -17.46 -0.51
C SER A 207 -27.17 -17.25 -2.03
N ARG A 208 -26.11 -16.72 -2.66
CA ARG A 208 -25.99 -16.46 -4.09
C ARG A 208 -24.97 -17.38 -4.77
N GLY A 209 -24.64 -18.51 -4.16
CA GLY A 209 -23.72 -19.51 -4.75
C GLY A 209 -22.23 -19.16 -4.61
N TRP A 210 -21.87 -18.17 -3.79
CA TRP A 210 -20.47 -17.89 -3.49
C TRP A 210 -19.92 -18.87 -2.45
N GLN A 211 -18.68 -19.31 -2.67
CA GLN A 211 -17.95 -20.15 -1.73
C GLN A 211 -17.36 -19.29 -0.63
N THR A 212 -17.49 -19.73 0.61
CA THR A 212 -17.07 -18.97 1.80
C THR A 212 -16.09 -19.77 2.63
N GLU A 213 -14.96 -19.17 2.95
CA GLU A 213 -13.96 -19.67 3.88
C GLU A 213 -13.91 -18.71 5.07
N THR A 214 -14.06 -19.22 6.29
CA THR A 214 -13.94 -18.40 7.51
C THR A 214 -12.83 -18.98 8.37
N GLU A 215 -11.97 -18.10 8.90
CA GLU A 215 -10.89 -18.54 9.79
C GLU A 215 -11.47 -19.06 11.11
N SER A 216 -10.77 -19.98 11.78
CA SER A 216 -11.22 -20.62 13.02
C SER A 216 -11.54 -19.61 14.15
N ALA A 217 -10.91 -18.43 14.12
CA ALA A 217 -11.15 -17.35 15.07
C ALA A 217 -12.46 -16.56 14.77
N GLY A 218 -13.07 -16.76 13.60
CA GLY A 218 -14.35 -16.15 13.21
C GLY A 218 -14.30 -14.65 12.95
N ASN A 219 -13.13 -14.02 13.02
CA ASN A 219 -12.94 -12.58 12.82
C ASN A 219 -12.53 -12.21 11.39
N ARG A 220 -12.24 -13.18 10.53
CA ARG A 220 -11.91 -12.97 9.11
C ARG A 220 -12.60 -14.00 8.23
N ALA A 221 -13.13 -13.55 7.11
CA ALA A 221 -13.72 -14.40 6.08
C ALA A 221 -13.21 -14.00 4.69
N ARG A 222 -13.06 -15.01 3.84
CA ARG A 222 -12.75 -14.89 2.42
C ARG A 222 -13.89 -15.53 1.64
N VAL A 223 -14.39 -14.83 0.63
CA VAL A 223 -15.53 -15.27 -0.17
C VAL A 223 -15.14 -15.19 -1.64
N ARG A 224 -15.41 -16.25 -2.40
CA ARG A 224 -15.02 -16.37 -3.82
C ARG A 224 -16.24 -16.82 -4.63
N ALA A 225 -16.39 -16.28 -5.84
CA ALA A 225 -17.45 -16.75 -6.71
C ALA A 225 -17.20 -18.23 -7.06
N GLY A 226 -18.14 -19.10 -6.69
CA GLY A 226 -18.13 -20.52 -7.06
C GLY A 226 -18.89 -20.75 -8.37
N ASP A 227 -19.00 -22.01 -8.76
CA ASP A 227 -19.70 -22.42 -9.99
C ASP A 227 -21.20 -22.09 -9.99
N GLU A 228 -21.80 -21.93 -8.81
CA GLU A 228 -23.21 -21.56 -8.63
C GLU A 228 -23.44 -20.04 -8.53
N ALA A 229 -22.37 -19.24 -8.54
CA ALA A 229 -22.47 -17.79 -8.53
C ALA A 229 -22.92 -17.25 -9.90
N PRO A 230 -23.51 -16.04 -9.97
CA PRO A 230 -23.81 -15.41 -11.25
C PRO A 230 -22.58 -15.35 -12.16
N GLU A 231 -22.72 -15.63 -13.45
CA GLU A 231 -21.59 -15.68 -14.40
C GLU A 231 -20.72 -14.40 -14.37
N GLN A 232 -21.37 -13.25 -14.23
CA GLN A 232 -20.73 -11.93 -14.09
C GLN A 232 -19.85 -11.77 -12.83
N SER A 233 -19.94 -12.71 -11.89
CA SER A 233 -19.16 -12.76 -10.65
C SER A 233 -17.94 -13.67 -10.75
N ALA A 234 -17.80 -14.44 -11.83
CA ALA A 234 -16.71 -15.40 -12.00
C ALA A 234 -15.34 -14.76 -11.76
N GLY A 235 -14.57 -15.37 -10.85
CA GLY A 235 -13.21 -14.96 -10.50
C GLY A 235 -13.09 -13.71 -9.62
N TYR A 236 -14.18 -13.06 -9.22
CA TYR A 236 -14.15 -12.05 -8.16
C TYR A 236 -14.01 -12.70 -6.78
N ALA A 237 -13.34 -12.00 -5.88
CA ALA A 237 -13.14 -12.44 -4.50
C ALA A 237 -13.27 -11.26 -3.52
N PHE A 238 -13.68 -11.59 -2.29
CA PHE A 238 -13.78 -10.66 -1.17
C PHE A 238 -12.96 -11.17 0.01
N SER A 239 -12.32 -10.26 0.72
CA SER A 239 -11.81 -10.47 2.09
C SER A 239 -12.54 -9.48 3.00
N ALA A 240 -12.96 -9.94 4.17
CA ALA A 240 -13.52 -9.07 5.19
C ALA A 240 -13.01 -9.53 6.56
N SER A 241 -12.73 -8.57 7.44
CA SER A 241 -12.31 -8.83 8.81
C SER A 241 -12.89 -7.83 9.80
N VAL A 242 -13.03 -8.27 11.04
CA VAL A 242 -13.51 -7.49 12.17
C VAL A 242 -12.40 -7.40 13.20
N ASP A 243 -12.12 -6.18 13.63
CA ASP A 243 -11.35 -5.90 14.83
C ASP A 243 -12.30 -5.36 15.91
N GLY A 244 -12.58 -6.20 16.90
CA GLY A 244 -13.49 -5.85 18.00
C GLY A 244 -12.89 -4.88 19.00
N GLU A 245 -11.55 -4.84 19.14
CA GLU A 245 -10.84 -3.92 20.04
C GLU A 245 -10.77 -2.53 19.42
N ALA A 246 -10.40 -2.45 18.14
CA ALA A 246 -10.34 -1.20 17.39
C ALA A 246 -11.72 -0.71 16.91
N GLY A 247 -12.78 -1.49 17.10
CA GLY A 247 -14.12 -1.12 16.66
C GLY A 247 -14.24 -0.94 15.13
N THR A 248 -13.52 -1.76 14.37
CA THR A 248 -13.31 -1.58 12.93
C THR A 248 -13.71 -2.80 12.12
N PHE A 249 -14.38 -2.56 10.99
CA PHE A 249 -14.64 -3.56 9.95
C PHE A 249 -13.83 -3.20 8.70
N THR A 250 -13.00 -4.11 8.20
CA THR A 250 -12.20 -3.90 7.00
C THR A 250 -12.65 -4.85 5.90
N ALA A 251 -12.76 -4.36 4.68
CA ALA A 251 -13.15 -5.16 3.54
C ALA A 251 -12.36 -4.80 2.29
N GLU A 252 -12.06 -5.82 1.48
CA GLU A 252 -11.44 -5.66 0.19
C GLU A 252 -12.17 -6.51 -0.84
N VAL A 253 -12.31 -5.94 -2.04
CA VAL A 253 -12.83 -6.63 -3.21
C VAL A 253 -11.74 -6.71 -4.26
N THR A 254 -11.50 -7.90 -4.79
CA THR A 254 -10.46 -8.16 -5.79
C THR A 254 -11.07 -8.69 -7.07
N ALA A 255 -10.62 -8.14 -8.20
CA ALA A 255 -11.02 -8.53 -9.54
C ALA A 255 -10.34 -9.83 -10.00
N PRO A 256 -10.93 -10.56 -10.97
CA PRO A 256 -10.29 -11.72 -11.56
C PRO A 256 -8.92 -11.37 -12.15
N CYS A 257 -8.03 -12.36 -12.14
CA CYS A 257 -6.72 -12.21 -12.74
C CYS A 257 -6.82 -12.22 -14.27
N SER A 258 -6.42 -11.12 -14.92
CA SER A 258 -6.35 -11.00 -16.38
C SER A 258 -5.48 -12.09 -17.03
N ARG A 259 -4.43 -12.54 -16.34
CA ARG A 259 -3.54 -13.63 -16.82
C ARG A 259 -4.15 -15.02 -16.67
N ALA A 260 -5.08 -15.20 -15.74
CA ALA A 260 -5.81 -16.47 -15.62
C ALA A 260 -6.87 -16.59 -16.73
N ALA A 261 -7.49 -15.47 -17.12
CA ALA A 261 -8.38 -15.42 -18.28
C ALA A 261 -7.63 -15.69 -19.60
N ALA A 262 -6.42 -15.14 -19.77
CA ALA A 262 -5.61 -15.37 -20.97
C ALA A 262 -5.13 -16.83 -21.16
N ALA A 263 -5.12 -17.64 -20.10
CA ALA A 263 -4.73 -19.04 -20.19
C ALA A 263 -5.78 -19.92 -20.90
N ALA A 264 -7.00 -19.42 -21.12
CA ALA A 264 -8.01 -20.11 -21.91
C ALA A 264 -7.78 -20.01 -23.44
N ASP A 265 -7.04 -18.99 -23.92
CA ASP A 265 -6.82 -18.75 -25.35
C ASP A 265 -5.42 -19.13 -25.86
N SER A 266 -4.55 -19.69 -25.00
CA SER A 266 -3.24 -20.21 -25.40
C SER A 266 -3.18 -21.74 -25.34
N LEU A 267 -4.05 -22.37 -26.12
CA LEU A 267 -3.89 -23.75 -26.58
C LEU A 267 -3.98 -23.75 -28.11
N PHE A 268 -2.80 -23.73 -28.74
CA PHE A 268 -2.53 -23.92 -30.17
C PHE A 268 -2.80 -22.74 -31.11
N GLY A 269 -1.68 -22.22 -31.64
CA GLY A 269 -1.56 -21.34 -32.80
C GLY A 269 -0.09 -21.08 -33.07
#